data_AF-A0AAD7JMF2-F1
#
_entry.id   AF-A0AAD7JMF2-F1
#
_cell.length_a   1.000
_cell.length_b   1.000
_cell.length_c   1.000
_cell.angle_alpha   90.00
_cell.angle_beta   90.00
_cell.angle_gamma   90.00
#
_symmetry.space_group_name_H-M   'P 1'
#
loop_
_entity.id
_entity.type
_entity.pdbx_description
1 polymer ?
#
loop_
_entity_poly.entity_id
_entity_poly.type
_entity_poly.pdbx_seq_one_letter_code
_entity_poly.pdbx_strand_id
1 'polypeptide(L)'
;MPRNPSHCSFESSVKHLLHTNVIPSAQECARIPDILVQPRKDLATIEEEIQRTQRKLDELKYRREVLATDIDAHLALLSPVRRLPDDILREIFVTSLPSTHNAIIASREAPLLLSQVCSDWRNIAFTTPRLWSSLHVVVPTESQLQDTIFSLAQQWLARSGILPLSLSIGISFAVVDEDHTAVFPFLELMLTVANRWESVEFSIPPPSYYLDWFPQWIHTLSPATAPQLTRLKFSSCDDATLASPLLSSPTISNLILPCIPDNANSTSISWQYLTRLELGSGGRDQADALFDVLERCVNLEVCNFTIPDSDTPSMADNRIIFLP
;
A
#
# COMPACT_ATOMS: atom_id res chain seq x y z
N MET A 1 10.30 22.12 40.40
CA MET A 1 10.00 23.06 41.49
C MET A 1 9.35 24.31 40.89
N PRO A 2 8.07 24.60 41.11
CA PRO A 2 7.49 25.86 40.67
C PRO A 2 7.87 26.95 41.67
N ARG A 3 8.51 28.01 41.18
CA ARG A 3 8.79 29.22 41.94
C ARG A 3 7.47 29.87 42.32
N ASN A 4 7.31 30.17 43.62
CA ASN A 4 6.25 31.01 44.18
C ASN A 4 6.07 32.27 43.32
N PRO A 5 4.87 32.59 42.82
CA PRO A 5 4.59 33.93 42.33
C PRO A 5 4.55 34.85 43.53
N SER A 6 5.52 35.77 43.58
CA SER A 6 5.59 36.87 44.53
C SER A 6 4.23 37.57 44.59
N HIS A 7 3.52 37.42 45.71
CA HIS A 7 2.30 38.15 46.01
C HIS A 7 2.61 39.65 46.03
N CYS A 8 2.40 40.35 44.91
CA CYS A 8 2.12 41.77 44.94
C CYS A 8 0.66 41.93 45.37
N SER A 9 0.40 41.74 46.67
CA SER A 9 -0.93 41.99 47.21
C SER A 9 -1.14 43.50 47.32
N PHE A 10 -1.91 44.07 46.40
CA PHE A 10 -2.46 45.42 46.57
C PHE A 10 -3.23 45.48 47.90
N GLU A 11 -2.79 46.30 48.85
CA GLU A 11 -3.58 46.63 50.05
C GLU A 11 -4.71 47.59 49.64
N SER A 12 -5.82 47.00 49.21
CA SER A 12 -7.04 47.73 48.85
C SER A 12 -7.98 47.83 50.05
N SER A 13 -8.49 49.04 50.33
CA SER A 13 -9.48 49.26 51.41
C SER A 13 -10.80 48.51 51.20
N VAL A 14 -11.07 48.05 49.97
CA VAL A 14 -12.25 47.25 49.61
C VAL A 14 -11.94 45.75 49.46
N LYS A 15 -10.75 45.28 49.88
CA LYS A 15 -10.34 43.87 49.76
C LYS A 15 -11.31 42.91 50.46
N HIS A 16 -11.98 43.35 51.53
CA HIS A 16 -12.98 42.57 52.28
C HIS A 16 -14.26 42.28 51.48
N LEU A 17 -14.55 43.05 50.44
CA LEU A 17 -15.71 42.84 49.56
C LEU A 17 -15.40 41.83 48.44
N LEU A 18 -14.12 41.56 48.14
CA LEU A 18 -13.72 40.62 47.11
C LEU A 18 -14.16 39.20 47.47
N HIS A 19 -14.74 38.48 46.50
CA HIS A 19 -15.30 37.12 46.69
C HIS A 19 -16.56 37.06 47.58
N THR A 20 -17.23 38.19 47.81
CA THR A 20 -18.54 38.26 48.47
C THR A 20 -19.59 38.87 47.55
N ASN A 21 -20.88 38.62 47.81
CA ASN A 21 -22.00 39.29 47.12
C ASN A 21 -22.46 40.59 47.83
N VAL A 22 -21.63 41.15 48.70
CA VAL A 22 -21.96 42.38 49.45
C VAL A 22 -21.86 43.59 48.52
N ILE A 23 -22.88 44.44 48.53
CA ILE A 23 -22.94 45.65 47.70
C ILE A 23 -22.02 46.73 48.31
N PRO A 24 -21.05 47.29 47.56
CA PRO A 24 -20.21 48.37 48.05
C PRO A 24 -21.02 49.63 48.36
N SER A 25 -20.66 50.34 49.42
CA SER A 25 -21.24 51.64 49.75
C SER A 25 -20.87 52.71 48.72
N ALA A 26 -21.62 53.83 48.68
CA ALA A 26 -21.37 54.92 47.73
C ALA A 26 -19.93 55.50 47.83
N GLN A 27 -19.36 55.53 49.04
CA GLN A 27 -17.98 55.99 49.26
C GLN A 27 -16.96 54.98 48.75
N GLU A 28 -17.22 53.68 48.88
CA GLU A 28 -16.37 52.62 48.34
C GLU A 28 -16.42 52.60 46.81
N CYS A 29 -17.61 52.73 46.22
CA CYS A 29 -17.80 52.90 44.77
C CYS A 29 -16.98 54.08 44.22
N ALA A 30 -16.93 55.21 44.94
CA ALA A 30 -16.16 56.37 44.53
C ALA A 30 -14.63 56.15 44.58
N ARG A 31 -14.14 55.26 45.44
CA ARG A 31 -12.69 54.99 45.62
C ARG A 31 -12.14 53.88 44.72
N ILE A 32 -13.00 52.97 44.24
CA ILE A 32 -12.59 51.86 43.35
C ILE A 32 -11.84 52.34 42.10
N PRO A 33 -12.28 53.39 41.36
CA PRO A 33 -11.55 53.90 40.20
C PRO A 33 -10.10 54.28 40.53
N ASP A 34 -9.89 55.00 41.63
CA ASP A 34 -8.55 55.44 42.08
C ASP A 34 -7.66 54.25 42.47
N ILE A 35 -8.22 53.25 43.15
CA ILE A 35 -7.52 52.02 43.52
C ILE A 35 -7.07 51.25 42.27
N LEU A 36 -7.84 51.30 41.17
CA LEU A 36 -7.55 50.58 39.93
C LEU A 36 -6.56 51.30 39.01
N VAL A 37 -6.22 52.57 39.25
CA VAL A 37 -5.30 53.33 38.37
C VAL A 37 -3.95 52.65 38.24
N GLN A 38 -3.32 52.28 39.36
CA GLN A 38 -2.00 51.67 39.35
C GLN A 38 -2.00 50.22 38.83
N PRO A 39 -2.88 49.31 39.31
CA PRO A 39 -2.99 47.96 38.73
C PRO A 39 -3.23 47.95 37.22
N ARG A 40 -4.02 48.90 36.69
CA ARG A 40 -4.27 49.00 35.24
C ARG A 40 -3.01 49.42 34.48
N LYS A 41 -2.23 50.36 35.02
CA LYS A 41 -0.94 50.77 34.43
C LYS A 41 0.08 49.63 34.48
N ASP A 42 0.18 48.93 35.60
CA ASP A 42 1.10 47.81 35.77
C ASP A 42 0.71 46.66 34.82
N LEU A 43 -0.58 46.36 34.70
CA LEU A 43 -1.10 45.37 33.75
C LEU A 43 -0.75 45.74 32.30
N ALA A 44 -0.99 46.99 31.89
CA ALA A 44 -0.64 47.46 30.55
C ALA A 44 0.87 47.34 30.28
N THR A 45 1.71 47.63 31.28
CA THR A 45 3.17 47.50 31.17
C THR A 45 3.58 46.03 30.99
N ILE A 46 2.98 45.11 31.75
CA ILE A 46 3.22 43.67 31.63
C ILE A 46 2.76 43.15 30.26
N GLU A 47 1.59 43.61 29.78
CA GLU A 47 1.08 43.23 28.45
C GLU A 47 2.02 43.68 27.33
N GLU A 48 2.58 44.89 27.42
CA GLU A 48 3.60 45.37 26.48
C GLU A 48 4.88 44.52 26.53
N GLU A 49 5.33 44.12 27.71
CA GLU A 49 6.49 43.26 27.88
C GLU A 49 6.25 41.83 27.36
N ILE A 50 5.05 41.28 27.58
CA ILE A 50 4.60 40.01 26.99
C ILE A 50 4.63 40.12 25.46
N GLN A 51 4.05 41.17 24.88
CA GLN A 51 4.06 41.36 23.43
C GLN A 51 5.48 41.51 22.88
N ARG A 52 6.35 42.27 23.55
CA ARG A 52 7.74 42.46 23.15
C ARG A 52 8.51 41.13 23.19
N THR A 53 8.34 40.36 24.25
CA THR A 53 8.97 39.05 24.42
C THR A 53 8.45 38.05 23.40
N GLN A 54 7.15 38.05 23.12
CA GLN A 54 6.54 37.20 22.11
C GLN A 54 7.11 37.49 20.72
N ARG A 55 7.21 38.76 20.32
CA ARG A 55 7.85 39.14 19.05
C ARG A 55 9.30 38.64 18.98
N LYS A 56 10.05 38.76 20.07
CA LYS A 56 11.44 38.29 20.11
C LYS A 56 11.54 36.77 20.03
N LEU A 57 10.61 36.05 20.67
CA LEU A 57 10.53 34.60 20.59
C LEU A 57 10.22 34.14 19.16
N ASP A 58 9.29 34.80 18.48
CA ASP A 58 8.92 34.46 17.11
C ASP A 58 10.07 34.75 16.13
N GLU A 59 10.80 35.86 16.30
CA GLU A 59 12.04 36.14 15.56
C GLU A 59 13.10 35.05 15.77
N LEU A 60 13.32 34.63 17.01
CA LEU A 60 14.31 33.59 17.33
C LEU A 60 13.88 32.21 16.80
N LYS A 61 12.58 31.88 16.82
CA LYS A 61 12.05 30.65 16.24
C LYS A 61 12.28 30.61 14.74
N TYR A 62 11.97 31.71 14.04
CA TYR A 62 12.22 31.83 12.61
C TYR A 62 13.72 31.68 12.31
N ARG A 63 14.58 32.40 13.04
CA ARG A 63 16.04 32.30 12.86
C ARG A 63 16.58 30.90 13.15
N ARG A 64 16.04 30.21 14.17
CA ARG A 64 16.37 28.82 14.48
C ARG A 64 15.99 27.90 13.32
N GLU A 65 14.81 28.05 12.74
CA GLU A 65 14.34 27.24 11.60
C GLU A 65 15.18 27.44 10.35
N VAL A 66 15.52 28.70 10.03
CA VAL A 66 16.45 29.03 8.93
C VAL A 66 17.82 28.37 9.15
N LEU A 67 18.40 28.51 10.35
CA LEU A 67 19.70 27.91 10.67
C LEU A 67 19.65 26.39 10.69
N ALA A 68 18.58 25.78 11.21
CA ALA A 68 18.41 24.33 11.20
C ALA A 68 18.38 23.80 9.76
N THR A 69 17.64 24.48 8.87
CA THR A 69 17.55 24.12 7.45
C THR A 69 18.92 24.22 6.76
N ASP A 70 19.69 25.27 7.06
CA ASP A 70 21.05 25.46 6.52
C ASP A 70 22.02 24.37 7.02
N ILE A 71 21.97 24.05 8.32
CA ILE A 71 22.77 22.96 8.90
C ILE A 71 22.41 21.62 8.24
N ASP A 72 21.13 21.30 8.12
CA ASP A 72 20.67 20.05 7.51
C ASP A 72 21.11 19.94 6.04
N ALA A 73 21.07 21.05 5.29
CA ALA A 73 21.56 21.10 3.91
C ALA A 73 23.05 20.80 3.82
N HIS A 74 23.87 21.38 4.71
CA HIS A 74 25.32 21.12 4.77
C HIS A 74 25.64 19.69 5.22
N LEU A 75 24.92 19.16 6.22
CA LEU A 75 25.06 17.78 6.64
C LEU A 75 24.66 16.80 5.53
N ALA A 76 23.65 17.13 4.73
CA ALA A 76 23.26 16.34 3.56
C ALA A 76 24.37 16.27 2.49
N LEU A 77 25.28 17.25 2.41
CA LEU A 77 26.48 17.17 1.54
C LEU A 77 27.46 16.10 2.01
N LEU A 78 27.52 15.84 3.32
CA LEU A 78 28.38 14.81 3.92
C LEU A 78 27.73 13.42 3.91
N SER A 79 26.47 13.33 3.46
CA SER A 79 25.73 12.07 3.42
C SER A 79 26.53 10.99 2.66
N PRO A 80 26.75 9.80 3.27
CA PRO A 80 27.44 8.70 2.61
C PRO A 80 26.84 8.32 1.26
N VAL A 81 25.53 8.53 1.11
CA VAL A 81 24.78 8.19 -0.10
C VAL A 81 25.27 8.92 -1.35
N ARG A 82 25.86 10.11 -1.20
CA ARG A 82 26.46 10.88 -2.31
C ARG A 82 27.78 10.29 -2.81
N ARG A 83 28.39 9.39 -2.05
CA ARG A 83 29.65 8.71 -2.40
C ARG A 83 29.42 7.28 -2.90
N LEU A 84 28.18 6.80 -2.87
CA LEU A 84 27.86 5.46 -3.37
C LEU A 84 27.91 5.46 -4.90
N PRO A 85 28.57 4.48 -5.51
CA PRO A 85 28.43 4.23 -6.94
C PRO A 85 26.97 3.93 -7.30
N ASP A 86 26.57 4.31 -8.51
CA ASP A 86 25.20 4.08 -8.99
C ASP A 86 24.80 2.60 -8.87
N ASP A 87 25.70 1.65 -9.12
CA ASP A 87 25.38 0.22 -9.05
C ASP A 87 25.00 -0.23 -7.63
N ILE A 88 25.64 0.34 -6.61
CA ILE A 88 25.29 0.06 -5.22
C ILE A 88 23.94 0.69 -4.88
N LEU A 89 23.66 1.90 -5.38
CA LEU A 89 22.35 2.53 -5.24
C LEU A 89 21.25 1.72 -5.91
N ARG A 90 21.50 1.16 -7.11
CA ARG A 90 20.57 0.28 -7.82
C ARG A 90 20.22 -0.95 -6.98
N GLU A 91 21.20 -1.62 -6.40
CA GLU A 91 20.93 -2.79 -5.54
C GLU A 91 20.17 -2.42 -4.26
N ILE A 92 20.49 -1.28 -3.64
CA ILE A 92 19.72 -0.77 -2.50
C ILE A 92 18.26 -0.52 -2.91
N PHE A 93 18.03 0.10 -4.08
CA PHE A 93 16.69 0.37 -4.58
C PHE A 93 15.91 -0.92 -4.83
N VAL A 94 16.54 -1.93 -5.45
CA VAL A 94 15.90 -3.22 -5.69
C VAL A 94 15.55 -3.92 -4.39
N THR A 95 16.42 -3.82 -3.38
CA THR A 95 16.17 -4.38 -2.03
C THR A 95 15.04 -3.65 -1.30
N SER A 96 14.69 -2.44 -1.71
CA SER A 96 13.59 -1.66 -1.12
C SER A 96 12.22 -1.94 -1.73
N LEU A 97 12.14 -2.79 -2.77
CA LEU A 97 10.87 -3.20 -3.36
C LEU A 97 10.04 -4.03 -2.36
N PRO A 98 8.70 -4.02 -2.48
CA PRO A 98 7.85 -4.87 -1.65
C PRO A 98 8.20 -6.35 -1.81
N SER A 99 8.31 -7.07 -0.69
CA SER A 99 8.67 -8.49 -0.68
C SER A 99 7.45 -9.43 -0.66
N THR A 100 6.26 -8.90 -0.34
CA THR A 100 5.05 -9.71 -0.11
C THR A 100 4.02 -9.60 -1.23
N HIS A 101 4.18 -8.63 -2.14
CA HIS A 101 3.25 -8.37 -3.22
C HIS A 101 3.97 -7.67 -4.37
N ASN A 102 3.32 -7.64 -5.55
CA ASN A 102 3.81 -6.85 -6.67
C ASN A 102 3.64 -5.35 -6.37
N ALA A 103 4.63 -4.54 -6.77
CA ALA A 103 4.61 -3.11 -6.53
C ALA A 103 3.35 -2.41 -7.07
N ILE A 104 2.79 -1.49 -6.29
CA ILE A 104 1.61 -0.70 -6.68
C ILE A 104 2.00 0.67 -7.24
N ILE A 105 1.10 1.27 -8.02
CA ILE A 105 1.24 2.65 -8.51
C ILE A 105 0.89 3.62 -7.38
N ALA A 106 1.82 3.79 -6.43
CA ALA A 106 1.66 4.69 -5.29
C ALA A 106 2.91 5.53 -5.04
N SER A 107 2.74 6.81 -4.73
CA SER A 107 3.87 7.72 -4.44
C SER A 107 4.62 7.37 -3.15
N ARG A 108 4.01 6.57 -2.27
CA ARG A 108 4.58 6.18 -0.98
C ARG A 108 5.29 4.82 -1.00
N GLU A 109 5.39 4.19 -2.17
CA GLU A 109 6.00 2.87 -2.33
C GLU A 109 7.09 2.87 -3.41
N ALA A 110 8.12 2.04 -3.23
CA ALA A 110 9.11 1.82 -4.28
C ALA A 110 8.47 1.08 -5.47
N PRO A 111 8.86 1.40 -6.72
CA PRO A 111 9.95 2.29 -7.09
C PRO A 111 9.61 3.79 -7.18
N LEU A 112 8.32 4.18 -7.15
CA LEU A 112 7.91 5.59 -7.35
C LEU A 112 8.37 6.51 -6.22
N LEU A 113 8.39 6.04 -4.98
CA LEU A 113 8.94 6.77 -3.83
C LEU A 113 10.39 7.20 -4.07
N LEU A 114 11.21 6.29 -4.59
CA LEU A 114 12.64 6.54 -4.85
C LEU A 114 12.83 7.65 -5.91
N SER A 115 11.91 7.72 -6.89
CA SER A 115 11.92 8.75 -7.93
C SER A 115 11.57 10.16 -7.45
N GLN A 116 11.13 10.31 -6.20
CA GLN A 116 10.75 11.60 -5.60
C GLN A 116 11.85 12.21 -4.73
N VAL A 117 12.93 11.48 -4.43
CA VAL A 117 13.97 11.93 -3.51
C VAL A 117 14.83 13.06 -4.11
N CYS A 118 15.42 12.82 -5.28
CA CYS A 118 16.17 13.83 -6.03
C CYS A 118 16.21 13.50 -7.53
N SER A 119 16.75 14.41 -8.35
CA SER A 119 16.92 14.19 -9.80
C SER A 119 17.77 12.96 -10.13
N ASP A 120 18.85 12.75 -9.37
CA ASP A 120 19.80 11.67 -9.65
C ASP A 120 19.18 10.31 -9.32
N TRP A 121 18.49 10.20 -8.19
CA TRP A 121 17.74 9.01 -7.81
C TRP A 121 16.62 8.70 -8.79
N ARG A 122 15.92 9.72 -9.29
CA ARG A 122 14.92 9.55 -10.35
C ARG A 122 15.54 8.97 -11.61
N ASN A 123 16.69 9.49 -12.04
CA ASN A 123 17.38 8.97 -13.22
C ASN A 123 17.83 7.52 -13.01
N ILE A 124 18.43 7.21 -11.87
CA ILE A 124 18.83 5.83 -11.51
C ILE A 124 17.61 4.92 -11.49
N ALA A 125 16.52 5.31 -10.83
CA ALA A 125 15.30 4.51 -10.76
C ALA A 125 14.72 4.24 -12.15
N PHE A 126 14.61 5.26 -13.01
CA PHE A 126 14.04 5.12 -14.35
C PHE A 126 14.93 4.30 -15.30
N THR A 127 16.25 4.30 -15.09
CA THR A 127 17.21 3.53 -15.89
C THR A 127 17.52 2.14 -15.33
N THR A 128 16.80 1.69 -14.30
CA THR A 128 17.01 0.37 -13.66
C THR A 128 15.79 -0.53 -13.88
N PRO A 129 15.77 -1.36 -14.94
CA PRO A 129 14.58 -2.13 -15.32
C PRO A 129 14.05 -3.09 -14.24
N ARG A 130 14.94 -3.64 -13.40
CA ARG A 130 14.58 -4.54 -12.28
C ARG A 130 13.61 -3.91 -11.28
N LEU A 131 13.58 -2.58 -11.18
CA LEU A 131 12.63 -1.87 -10.32
C LEU A 131 11.19 -1.89 -10.85
N TRP A 132 11.03 -2.16 -12.13
CA TRP A 132 9.76 -2.08 -12.86
C TRP A 132 9.28 -3.46 -13.32
N SER A 133 9.94 -4.55 -12.92
CA SER A 133 9.61 -5.92 -13.34
C SER A 133 8.44 -6.53 -12.58
N SER A 134 7.89 -5.85 -11.57
CA SER A 134 6.65 -6.24 -10.90
C SER A 134 5.63 -5.11 -10.92
N LEU A 135 4.35 -5.43 -11.14
CA LEU A 135 3.27 -4.44 -11.10
C LEU A 135 1.94 -5.06 -10.64
N HIS A 136 1.26 -4.38 -9.72
CA HIS A 136 -0.13 -4.63 -9.38
C HIS A 136 -1.02 -3.47 -9.86
N VAL A 137 -2.04 -3.79 -10.65
CA VAL A 137 -3.04 -2.83 -11.14
C VAL A 137 -4.42 -3.22 -10.62
N VAL A 138 -5.02 -2.34 -9.82
CA VAL A 138 -6.46 -2.38 -9.54
C VAL A 138 -7.13 -1.42 -10.51
N VAL A 139 -8.02 -1.94 -11.36
CA VAL A 139 -8.72 -1.12 -12.35
C VAL A 139 -9.67 -0.17 -11.63
N PRO A 140 -9.49 1.16 -11.76
CA PRO A 140 -10.36 2.13 -11.10
C PRO A 140 -11.77 2.08 -11.67
N THR A 141 -12.75 2.27 -10.79
CA THR A 141 -14.17 2.39 -11.16
C THR A 141 -14.47 3.77 -11.75
N GLU A 142 -13.74 4.78 -11.30
CA GLU A 142 -13.84 6.15 -11.81
C GLU A 142 -13.12 6.30 -13.15
N SER A 143 -13.87 6.59 -14.21
CA SER A 143 -13.35 6.76 -15.58
C SER A 143 -12.22 7.81 -15.67
N GLN A 144 -12.28 8.87 -14.86
CA GLN A 144 -11.24 9.92 -14.83
C GLN A 144 -9.87 9.39 -14.39
N LEU A 145 -9.83 8.35 -13.55
CA LEU A 145 -8.59 7.76 -13.08
C LEU A 145 -8.06 6.67 -14.03
N GLN A 146 -8.93 6.05 -14.83
CA GLN A 146 -8.56 4.94 -15.72
C GLN A 146 -7.47 5.34 -16.71
N ASP A 147 -7.62 6.47 -17.42
CA ASP A 147 -6.61 6.94 -18.39
C ASP A 147 -5.25 7.21 -17.72
N THR A 148 -5.28 7.78 -16.50
CA THR A 148 -4.07 8.08 -15.74
C THR A 148 -3.36 6.79 -15.32
N ILE A 149 -4.09 5.83 -14.75
CA ILE A 149 -3.54 4.55 -14.32
C ILE A 149 -3.06 3.72 -15.52
N PHE A 150 -3.80 3.75 -16.63
CA PHE A 150 -3.40 3.09 -17.88
C PHE A 150 -2.08 3.66 -18.41
N SER A 151 -1.95 4.98 -18.50
CA SER A 151 -0.70 5.64 -18.93
C SER A 151 0.47 5.30 -18.01
N LEU A 152 0.24 5.27 -16.69
CA LEU A 152 1.27 4.91 -15.72
C LEU A 152 1.68 3.44 -15.84
N ALA A 153 0.73 2.52 -16.02
CA ALA A 153 1.01 1.11 -16.28
C ALA A 153 1.82 0.92 -17.58
N GLN A 154 1.46 1.63 -18.65
CA GLN A 154 2.20 1.59 -19.91
C GLN A 154 3.66 2.06 -19.74
N GLN A 155 3.87 3.17 -19.03
CA GLN A 155 5.22 3.66 -18.72
C GLN A 155 6.00 2.68 -17.84
N TRP A 156 5.32 2.03 -16.89
CA TRP A 156 5.91 1.02 -16.02
C TRP A 156 6.43 -0.17 -16.83
N LEU A 157 5.59 -0.73 -17.70
CA LEU A 157 5.96 -1.83 -18.58
C LEU A 157 7.07 -1.42 -19.55
N ALA A 158 7.07 -0.20 -20.07
CA ALA A 158 8.17 0.30 -20.92
C ALA A 158 9.51 0.35 -20.16
N ARG A 159 9.51 0.79 -18.89
CA ARG A 159 10.72 0.85 -18.05
C ARG A 159 11.27 -0.52 -17.66
N SER A 160 10.42 -1.54 -17.61
CA SER A 160 10.82 -2.92 -17.31
C SER A 160 11.73 -3.58 -18.36
N GLY A 161 11.86 -2.95 -19.54
CA GLY A 161 12.80 -3.37 -20.58
C GLY A 161 12.41 -4.73 -21.18
N ILE A 162 13.30 -5.72 -21.05
CA ILE A 162 13.10 -7.10 -21.56
C ILE A 162 13.00 -8.14 -20.43
N LEU A 163 13.02 -7.70 -19.18
CA LEU A 163 13.08 -8.61 -18.04
C LEU A 163 11.79 -9.44 -17.91
N PRO A 164 11.86 -10.64 -17.33
CA PRO A 164 10.65 -11.36 -16.94
C PRO A 164 9.78 -10.51 -16.00
N LEU A 165 8.46 -10.69 -16.07
CA LEU A 165 7.47 -9.84 -15.41
C LEU A 165 6.62 -10.61 -14.41
N SER A 166 6.45 -10.03 -13.23
CA SER A 166 5.45 -10.43 -12.24
C SER A 166 4.30 -9.43 -12.26
N LEU A 167 3.18 -9.80 -12.89
CA LEU A 167 2.03 -8.92 -13.06
C LEU A 167 0.85 -9.41 -12.25
N SER A 168 0.04 -8.48 -11.78
CA SER A 168 -1.21 -8.80 -11.12
C SER A 168 -2.26 -7.76 -11.45
N ILE A 169 -3.46 -8.20 -11.77
CA ILE A 169 -4.58 -7.34 -12.12
C ILE A 169 -5.80 -7.67 -11.27
N GLY A 170 -6.48 -6.66 -10.78
CA GLY A 170 -7.69 -6.80 -9.98
C GLY A 170 -8.81 -5.88 -10.42
N ILE A 171 -10.05 -6.32 -10.20
CA ILE A 171 -11.27 -5.51 -10.39
C ILE A 171 -11.86 -5.24 -9.00
N SER A 172 -12.25 -4.01 -8.73
CA SER A 172 -12.85 -3.64 -7.45
C SER A 172 -14.22 -4.30 -7.25
N PHE A 173 -14.40 -4.97 -6.09
CA PHE A 173 -15.68 -5.57 -5.66
C PHE A 173 -16.77 -4.53 -5.31
N ALA A 174 -16.41 -3.25 -5.20
CA ALA A 174 -17.30 -2.21 -4.67
C ALA A 174 -18.41 -1.78 -5.62
N VAL A 175 -18.48 -2.33 -6.83
CA VAL A 175 -19.38 -1.87 -7.88
C VAL A 175 -20.27 -3.01 -8.36
N VAL A 176 -21.55 -2.87 -8.07
CA VAL A 176 -22.67 -3.67 -8.60
C VAL A 176 -23.11 -3.13 -9.99
N ASP A 177 -22.39 -2.15 -10.56
CA ASP A 177 -22.65 -1.69 -11.93
C ASP A 177 -22.13 -2.70 -12.96
N GLU A 178 -22.96 -2.92 -13.98
CA GLU A 178 -22.84 -3.93 -15.03
C GLU A 178 -21.65 -3.72 -16.00
N ASP A 179 -20.99 -2.56 -15.97
CA ASP A 179 -19.94 -2.23 -16.94
C ASP A 179 -18.53 -2.59 -16.44
N HIS A 180 -18.18 -3.87 -16.59
CA HIS A 180 -16.83 -4.38 -16.32
C HIS A 180 -15.86 -4.19 -17.50
N THR A 181 -16.23 -3.44 -18.54
CA THR A 181 -15.41 -3.35 -19.77
C THR A 181 -14.11 -2.56 -19.58
N ALA A 182 -14.02 -1.75 -18.52
CA ALA A 182 -12.82 -0.97 -18.18
C ALA A 182 -11.56 -1.82 -17.96
N VAL A 183 -11.70 -3.12 -17.67
CA VAL A 183 -10.55 -4.03 -17.50
C VAL A 183 -9.90 -4.43 -18.84
N PHE A 184 -10.65 -4.43 -19.95
CA PHE A 184 -10.16 -4.94 -21.23
C PHE A 184 -8.94 -4.18 -21.76
N PRO A 185 -8.88 -2.83 -21.75
CA PRO A 185 -7.67 -2.13 -22.16
C PRO A 185 -6.43 -2.57 -21.36
N PHE A 186 -6.57 -2.78 -20.05
CA PHE A 186 -5.47 -3.23 -19.19
C PHE A 186 -5.03 -4.66 -19.51
N LEU A 187 -5.99 -5.55 -19.79
CA LEU A 187 -5.67 -6.91 -20.22
C LEU A 187 -4.93 -6.90 -21.56
N GLU A 188 -5.41 -6.14 -22.55
CA GLU A 188 -4.72 -5.98 -23.83
C GLU A 188 -3.31 -5.42 -23.66
N LEU A 189 -3.14 -4.42 -22.78
CA LEU A 189 -1.83 -3.90 -22.43
C LEU A 189 -0.93 -4.98 -21.82
N MET A 190 -1.42 -5.80 -20.90
CA MET A 190 -0.67 -6.93 -20.34
C MET A 190 -0.32 -7.96 -21.40
N LEU A 191 -1.21 -8.22 -22.36
CA LEU A 191 -0.98 -9.17 -23.46
C LEU A 191 0.15 -8.73 -24.39
N THR A 192 0.36 -7.42 -24.58
CA THR A 192 1.50 -6.91 -25.37
C THR A 192 2.87 -7.36 -24.83
N VAL A 193 2.93 -7.76 -23.56
CA VAL A 193 4.13 -8.23 -22.87
C VAL A 193 4.01 -9.68 -22.38
N ALA A 194 3.01 -10.44 -22.87
CA ALA A 194 2.74 -11.81 -22.43
C ALA A 194 3.93 -12.77 -22.60
N ASN A 195 4.74 -12.54 -23.63
CA ASN A 195 5.94 -13.34 -23.90
C ASN A 195 7.00 -13.28 -22.77
N ARG A 196 6.88 -12.30 -21.88
CA ARG A 196 7.78 -12.06 -20.74
C ARG A 196 7.12 -12.36 -19.39
N TRP A 197 5.87 -12.82 -19.36
CA TRP A 197 5.22 -13.17 -18.09
C TRP A 197 5.96 -14.31 -17.41
N GLU A 198 6.42 -14.07 -16.19
CA GLU A 198 7.02 -15.08 -15.29
C GLU A 198 6.03 -15.48 -14.21
N SER A 199 5.31 -14.50 -13.67
CA SER A 199 4.34 -14.66 -12.61
C SER A 199 3.11 -13.80 -12.91
N VAL A 200 1.92 -14.40 -12.90
CA VAL A 200 0.66 -13.67 -13.15
C VAL A 200 -0.38 -13.99 -12.09
N GLU A 201 -1.05 -12.96 -11.60
CA GLU A 201 -2.17 -13.08 -10.68
C GLU A 201 -3.41 -12.37 -11.23
N PHE A 202 -4.51 -13.11 -11.31
CA PHE A 202 -5.83 -12.58 -11.65
C PHE A 202 -6.69 -12.49 -10.38
N SER A 203 -6.86 -11.27 -9.88
CA SER A 203 -7.78 -10.91 -8.80
C SER A 203 -9.13 -10.45 -9.35
N ILE A 204 -9.76 -11.33 -10.12
CA ILE A 204 -11.04 -11.07 -10.80
C ILE A 204 -12.14 -11.83 -10.04
N PRO A 205 -13.31 -11.23 -9.75
CA PRO A 205 -14.41 -11.92 -9.08
C PRO A 205 -14.93 -13.14 -9.87
N PRO A 206 -15.67 -14.07 -9.23
CA PRO A 206 -16.18 -15.25 -9.91
C PRO A 206 -17.17 -14.91 -11.04
N PRO A 207 -17.25 -15.74 -12.10
CA PRO A 207 -18.19 -15.57 -13.22
C PRO A 207 -19.65 -15.39 -12.82
N SER A 208 -20.06 -15.94 -11.66
CA SER A 208 -21.41 -15.78 -11.10
C SER A 208 -21.84 -14.33 -10.85
N TYR A 209 -20.92 -13.36 -10.94
CA TYR A 209 -21.15 -11.92 -10.86
C TYR A 209 -21.14 -11.22 -12.24
N TYR A 210 -21.73 -11.82 -13.28
CA TYR A 210 -21.77 -11.24 -14.65
C TYR A 210 -20.41 -11.16 -15.37
N LEU A 211 -19.48 -12.08 -15.05
CA LEU A 211 -18.11 -12.10 -15.61
C LEU A 211 -17.87 -13.31 -16.53
N ASP A 212 -18.86 -13.71 -17.34
CA ASP A 212 -18.74 -14.80 -18.32
C ASP A 212 -17.65 -14.56 -19.39
N TRP A 213 -17.25 -13.30 -19.57
CA TRP A 213 -16.20 -12.93 -20.50
C TRP A 213 -14.82 -13.44 -20.07
N PHE A 214 -14.55 -13.62 -18.77
CA PHE A 214 -13.20 -13.96 -18.31
C PHE A 214 -12.76 -15.36 -18.76
N PRO A 215 -13.57 -16.42 -18.60
CA PRO A 215 -13.28 -17.70 -19.24
C PRO A 215 -13.05 -17.53 -20.75
N GLN A 216 -13.91 -16.83 -21.48
CA GLN A 216 -13.74 -16.65 -22.93
C GLN A 216 -12.41 -15.99 -23.28
N TRP A 217 -12.03 -14.96 -22.54
CA TRP A 217 -10.76 -14.25 -22.72
C TRP A 217 -9.57 -15.14 -22.39
N ILE A 218 -9.56 -15.86 -21.25
CA ILE A 218 -8.42 -16.69 -20.86
C ILE A 218 -8.23 -17.90 -21.77
N HIS A 219 -9.30 -18.37 -22.43
CA HIS A 219 -9.24 -19.40 -23.47
C HIS A 219 -8.54 -18.95 -24.76
N THR A 220 -8.39 -17.63 -24.98
CA THR A 220 -7.58 -17.10 -26.09
C THR A 220 -6.08 -17.28 -25.83
N LEU A 221 -5.69 -17.54 -24.58
CA LEU A 221 -4.30 -17.72 -24.18
C LEU A 221 -3.88 -19.17 -24.34
N SER A 222 -2.62 -19.36 -24.73
CA SER A 222 -2.00 -20.65 -24.90
C SER A 222 -0.60 -20.65 -24.29
N PRO A 223 0.04 -21.82 -24.13
CA PRO A 223 1.43 -21.88 -23.68
C PRO A 223 2.39 -21.08 -24.58
N ALA A 224 2.07 -20.90 -25.86
CA ALA A 224 2.86 -20.07 -26.78
C ALA A 224 2.72 -18.56 -26.50
N THR A 225 1.61 -18.13 -25.91
CA THR A 225 1.36 -16.73 -25.54
C THR A 225 2.24 -16.29 -24.37
N ALA A 226 2.41 -17.18 -23.39
CA ALA A 226 3.18 -16.91 -22.17
C ALA A 226 4.21 -18.04 -21.91
N PRO A 227 5.26 -18.15 -22.74
CA PRO A 227 6.21 -19.28 -22.72
C PRO A 227 7.17 -19.25 -21.52
N GLN A 228 7.19 -18.17 -20.75
CA GLN A 228 8.04 -18.03 -19.55
C GLN A 228 7.22 -18.13 -18.25
N LEU A 229 5.91 -18.40 -18.33
CA LEU A 229 5.02 -18.36 -17.18
C LEU A 229 5.33 -19.54 -16.25
N THR A 230 5.82 -19.24 -15.05
CA THR A 230 6.15 -20.23 -14.02
C THR A 230 5.18 -20.22 -12.86
N ARG A 231 4.61 -19.05 -12.55
CA ARG A 231 3.63 -18.88 -11.47
C ARG A 231 2.33 -18.31 -12.00
N LEU A 232 1.21 -18.96 -11.66
CA LEU A 232 -0.12 -18.48 -11.98
C LEU A 232 -1.02 -18.54 -10.75
N LYS A 233 -1.72 -17.45 -10.46
CA LYS A 233 -2.64 -17.34 -9.33
C LYS A 233 -4.00 -16.83 -9.78
N PHE A 234 -5.04 -17.46 -9.27
CA PHE A 234 -6.42 -16.99 -9.37
C PHE A 234 -6.95 -16.69 -7.97
N SER A 235 -7.50 -15.49 -7.76
CA SER A 235 -8.24 -15.17 -6.52
C SER A 235 -9.68 -15.68 -6.57
N SER A 236 -10.19 -15.95 -7.77
CA SER A 236 -11.42 -16.68 -8.06
C SER A 236 -11.30 -17.40 -9.40
N CYS A 237 -11.88 -18.58 -9.53
CA CYS A 237 -11.98 -19.30 -10.80
C CYS A 237 -13.13 -20.31 -10.76
N ASP A 238 -13.60 -20.72 -11.92
CA ASP A 238 -14.53 -21.83 -12.13
C ASP A 238 -13.89 -22.88 -13.06
N ASP A 239 -14.57 -24.01 -13.24
CA ASP A 239 -14.12 -25.08 -14.14
C ASP A 239 -13.90 -24.60 -15.58
N ALA A 240 -14.72 -23.65 -16.06
CA ALA A 240 -14.55 -23.06 -17.38
C ALA A 240 -13.23 -22.30 -17.51
N THR A 241 -12.83 -21.54 -16.49
CA THR A 241 -11.53 -20.88 -16.41
C THR A 241 -10.39 -21.91 -16.37
N LEU A 242 -10.55 -22.97 -15.56
CA LEU A 242 -9.53 -24.01 -15.40
C LEU A 242 -9.36 -24.92 -16.63
N ALA A 243 -10.32 -24.90 -17.55
CA ALA A 243 -10.21 -25.56 -18.85
C ALA A 243 -9.33 -24.80 -19.86
N SER A 244 -8.82 -23.59 -19.53
CA SER A 244 -8.00 -22.79 -20.46
C SER A 244 -6.76 -23.54 -20.96
N PRO A 245 -6.44 -23.48 -22.27
CA PRO A 245 -5.21 -24.07 -22.81
C PRO A 245 -3.93 -23.54 -22.16
N LEU A 246 -3.94 -22.33 -21.61
CA LEU A 246 -2.80 -21.76 -20.88
C LEU A 246 -2.30 -22.67 -19.75
N LEU A 247 -3.21 -23.35 -19.05
CA LEU A 247 -2.91 -24.24 -17.92
C LEU A 247 -2.25 -25.56 -18.33
N SER A 248 -2.24 -25.87 -19.63
CA SER A 248 -1.49 -27.00 -20.19
C SER A 248 0.00 -26.70 -20.37
N SER A 249 0.44 -25.49 -20.01
CA SER A 249 1.85 -25.10 -20.16
C SER A 249 2.75 -25.94 -19.24
N PRO A 250 3.81 -26.56 -19.77
CA PRO A 250 4.76 -27.32 -18.97
C PRO A 250 5.69 -26.44 -18.12
N THR A 251 5.69 -25.13 -18.33
CA THR A 251 6.52 -24.18 -17.58
C THR A 251 5.90 -23.77 -16.26
N ILE A 252 4.57 -23.91 -16.12
CA ILE A 252 3.87 -23.56 -14.89
C ILE A 252 4.24 -24.59 -13.83
N SER A 253 5.02 -24.16 -12.84
CA SER A 253 5.48 -24.98 -11.73
C SER A 253 4.83 -24.58 -10.42
N ASN A 254 4.27 -23.38 -10.33
CA ASN A 254 3.58 -22.85 -9.16
C ASN A 254 2.15 -22.42 -9.52
N LEU A 255 1.16 -23.11 -8.98
CA LEU A 255 -0.25 -22.83 -9.20
C LEU A 255 -0.96 -22.52 -7.88
N ILE A 256 -1.70 -21.42 -7.84
CA ILE A 256 -2.46 -21.00 -6.67
C ILE A 256 -3.93 -20.85 -7.09
N LEU A 257 -4.80 -21.67 -6.49
CA LEU A 257 -6.23 -21.71 -6.76
C LEU A 257 -7.03 -21.35 -5.51
N PRO A 258 -8.20 -20.69 -5.64
CA PRO A 258 -9.05 -20.29 -4.53
C PRO A 258 -9.79 -21.47 -3.88
N CYS A 259 -9.96 -22.58 -4.60
CA CYS A 259 -10.62 -23.79 -4.15
C CYS A 259 -10.05 -25.01 -4.88
N ILE A 260 -10.36 -26.20 -4.36
CA ILE A 260 -10.06 -27.48 -5.00
C ILE A 260 -11.03 -27.64 -6.20
N PRO A 261 -10.55 -27.96 -7.41
CA PRO A 261 -11.43 -28.26 -8.54
C PRO A 261 -12.31 -29.47 -8.25
N ASP A 262 -13.59 -29.41 -8.62
CA ASP A 262 -14.53 -30.51 -8.37
C ASP A 262 -14.15 -31.78 -9.15
N ASN A 263 -13.53 -31.63 -10.32
CA ASN A 263 -13.03 -32.73 -11.13
C ASN A 263 -11.69 -32.37 -11.79
N ALA A 264 -10.60 -33.02 -11.37
CA ALA A 264 -9.29 -32.75 -11.95
C ALA A 264 -9.21 -33.04 -13.46
N ASN A 265 -10.10 -33.90 -14.00
CA ASN A 265 -10.18 -34.21 -15.43
C ASN A 265 -10.90 -33.14 -16.27
N SER A 266 -11.71 -32.26 -15.67
CA SER A 266 -12.36 -31.17 -16.42
C SER A 266 -11.40 -30.01 -16.70
N THR A 267 -10.25 -29.99 -16.03
CA THR A 267 -9.23 -28.95 -16.14
C THR A 267 -8.20 -29.28 -17.22
N SER A 268 -7.60 -28.25 -17.82
CA SER A 268 -6.47 -28.38 -18.75
C SER A 268 -5.11 -28.37 -18.03
N ILE A 269 -5.12 -28.47 -16.70
CA ILE A 269 -3.93 -28.33 -15.86
C ILE A 269 -3.01 -29.53 -16.06
N SER A 270 -1.76 -29.27 -16.44
CA SER A 270 -0.72 -30.31 -16.50
C SER A 270 -0.09 -30.54 -15.12
N TRP A 271 -0.87 -31.16 -14.22
CA TRP A 271 -0.55 -31.40 -12.80
C TRP A 271 0.85 -31.97 -12.56
N GLN A 272 1.35 -32.82 -13.46
CA GLN A 272 2.67 -33.45 -13.37
C GLN A 272 3.86 -32.47 -13.34
N TYR A 273 3.71 -31.23 -13.84
CA TYR A 273 4.79 -30.24 -13.85
C TYR A 273 4.79 -29.32 -12.61
N LEU A 274 3.76 -29.42 -11.77
CA LEU A 274 3.65 -28.59 -10.58
C LEU A 274 4.63 -29.06 -9.50
N THR A 275 5.41 -28.11 -8.99
CA THR A 275 6.28 -28.27 -7.81
C THR A 275 5.68 -27.61 -6.58
N ARG A 276 4.80 -26.62 -6.79
CA ARG A 276 4.10 -25.90 -5.73
C ARG A 276 2.63 -25.73 -6.07
N LEU A 277 1.78 -26.14 -5.15
CA LEU A 277 0.33 -26.04 -5.30
C LEU A 277 -0.25 -25.42 -4.02
N GLU A 278 -0.98 -24.32 -4.16
CA GLU A 278 -1.74 -23.72 -3.06
C GLU A 278 -3.22 -23.76 -3.40
N LEU A 279 -4.03 -24.36 -2.53
CA LEU A 279 -5.47 -24.53 -2.71
C LEU A 279 -6.18 -23.84 -1.56
N GLY A 280 -7.11 -22.94 -1.85
CA GLY A 280 -7.92 -22.30 -0.82
C GLY A 280 -8.95 -23.24 -0.18
N SER A 281 -9.83 -22.65 0.65
CA SER A 281 -10.78 -23.37 1.52
C SER A 281 -11.69 -24.33 0.75
N GLY A 282 -11.51 -25.63 0.97
CA GLY A 282 -12.43 -26.68 0.52
C GLY A 282 -13.39 -27.14 1.62
N GLY A 283 -14.58 -27.61 1.25
CA GLY A 283 -15.50 -28.29 2.18
C GLY A 283 -14.92 -29.64 2.63
N ARG A 284 -15.38 -30.18 3.78
CA ARG A 284 -14.94 -31.51 4.27
C ARG A 284 -15.17 -32.63 3.24
N ASP A 285 -16.14 -32.45 2.35
CA ASP A 285 -16.53 -33.41 1.32
C ASP A 285 -15.60 -33.41 0.09
N GLN A 286 -14.61 -32.52 0.02
CA GLN A 286 -13.66 -32.41 -1.09
C GLN A 286 -12.33 -33.16 -0.83
N ALA A 287 -12.26 -33.98 0.22
CA ALA A 287 -11.06 -34.77 0.52
C ALA A 287 -10.69 -35.70 -0.65
N ASP A 288 -11.66 -36.38 -1.25
CA ASP A 288 -11.43 -37.29 -2.38
C ASP A 288 -10.92 -36.53 -3.63
N ALA A 289 -11.48 -35.34 -3.90
CA ALA A 289 -11.02 -34.48 -4.99
C ALA A 289 -9.60 -33.97 -4.75
N LEU A 290 -9.25 -33.64 -3.50
CA LEU A 290 -7.88 -33.27 -3.13
C LEU A 290 -6.91 -34.43 -3.38
N PHE A 291 -7.26 -35.65 -2.97
CA PHE A 291 -6.41 -36.82 -3.21
C PHE A 291 -6.25 -37.11 -4.70
N ASP A 292 -7.31 -37.04 -5.52
CA ASP A 292 -7.21 -37.19 -6.98
C ASP A 292 -6.26 -36.15 -7.61
N VAL A 293 -6.30 -34.89 -7.15
CA VAL A 293 -5.36 -33.86 -7.60
C VAL A 293 -3.92 -34.19 -7.17
N LEU A 294 -3.72 -34.55 -5.91
CA LEU A 294 -2.39 -34.84 -5.36
C LEU A 294 -1.74 -36.06 -6.02
N GLU A 295 -2.51 -37.11 -6.33
CA GLU A 295 -2.00 -38.29 -7.04
C GLU A 295 -1.44 -37.96 -8.43
N ARG A 296 -1.94 -36.90 -9.07
CA ARG A 296 -1.47 -36.44 -10.39
C ARG A 296 -0.23 -35.55 -10.31
N CYS A 297 0.05 -34.95 -9.14
CA CYS A 297 1.14 -34.03 -8.93
C CYS A 297 2.43 -34.77 -8.53
N VAL A 298 3.01 -35.52 -9.47
CA VAL A 298 4.16 -36.41 -9.21
C VAL A 298 5.47 -35.70 -8.83
N ASN A 299 5.59 -34.39 -9.10
CA ASN A 299 6.78 -33.58 -8.82
C ASN A 299 6.53 -32.54 -7.72
N LEU A 300 5.46 -32.69 -6.93
CA LEU A 300 5.05 -31.70 -5.94
C LEU A 300 5.99 -31.68 -4.73
N GLU A 301 6.63 -30.54 -4.49
CA GLU A 301 7.52 -30.30 -3.35
C GLU A 301 6.78 -29.63 -2.18
N VAL A 302 5.87 -28.71 -2.49
CA VAL A 302 5.13 -27.93 -1.48
C VAL A 302 3.65 -27.91 -1.83
N CYS A 303 2.82 -28.35 -0.89
CA CYS A 303 1.37 -28.20 -0.97
C CYS A 303 0.85 -27.43 0.24
N ASN A 304 0.15 -26.33 -0.02
CA ASN A 304 -0.61 -25.61 1.00
C ASN A 304 -2.10 -25.76 0.72
N PHE A 305 -2.86 -26.09 1.76
CA PHE A 305 -4.31 -25.97 1.68
C PHE A 305 -4.89 -25.44 2.97
N THR A 306 -6.00 -24.71 2.84
CA THR A 306 -6.76 -24.20 3.99
C THR A 306 -7.95 -25.11 4.22
N ILE A 307 -8.10 -25.66 5.43
CA ILE A 307 -9.34 -26.34 5.85
C ILE A 307 -10.10 -25.37 6.75
N PRO A 308 -11.36 -25.00 6.44
CA PRO A 308 -12.16 -24.18 7.33
C PRO A 308 -12.45 -24.96 8.63
N ASP A 309 -11.98 -24.45 9.77
CA ASP A 309 -12.23 -25.04 11.07
C ASP A 309 -13.63 -24.63 11.55
N SER A 310 -14.49 -25.60 11.86
CA SER A 310 -15.92 -25.36 12.07
C SER A 310 -16.27 -24.67 13.39
N ASP A 311 -15.31 -24.47 14.29
CA ASP A 311 -15.58 -24.05 15.67
C ASP A 311 -15.06 -22.66 16.05
N THR A 312 -14.28 -21.97 15.20
CA THR A 312 -13.96 -20.54 15.40
C THR A 312 -13.79 -19.79 14.07
N PRO A 313 -14.57 -18.72 13.79
CA PRO A 313 -14.46 -17.97 12.54
C PRO A 313 -13.22 -17.05 12.45
N SER A 314 -12.19 -17.23 13.30
CA SER A 314 -11.05 -16.28 13.35
C SER A 314 -9.65 -16.89 13.21
N MET A 315 -9.49 -18.19 13.02
CA MET A 315 -8.19 -18.79 12.69
C MET A 315 -8.37 -19.92 11.69
N ALA A 316 -8.24 -19.60 10.41
CA ALA A 316 -8.00 -20.61 9.39
C ALA A 316 -6.60 -21.20 9.63
N ASP A 317 -6.53 -22.46 10.07
CA ASP A 317 -5.27 -23.18 10.19
C ASP A 317 -4.73 -23.48 8.77
N ASN A 318 -3.77 -22.67 8.33
CA ASN A 318 -3.00 -22.98 7.12
C ASN A 318 -2.10 -24.18 7.41
N ARG A 319 -2.44 -25.34 6.84
CA ARG A 319 -1.58 -26.53 6.91
C ARG A 319 -0.64 -26.53 5.71
N ILE A 320 0.65 -26.43 6.02
CA ILE A 320 1.72 -26.61 5.04
C ILE A 320 2.13 -28.08 5.11
N ILE A 321 1.89 -28.82 4.03
CA ILE A 321 2.43 -30.17 3.87
C ILE A 321 3.67 -30.08 3.01
N PHE A 322 4.82 -30.35 3.62
CA PHE A 322 6.04 -30.66 2.89
C PHE A 322 6.00 -32.15 2.53
N LEU A 323 5.91 -32.45 1.25
CA LEU A 323 6.01 -33.82 0.76
C LEU A 323 7.50 -34.20 0.68
N PRO A 324 7.86 -35.45 1.01
CA PRO A 324 9.26 -35.89 1.17
C PRO A 324 10.09 -35.90 -0.12
#